data_AF-A0A8H4KT77-F1
#
_entry.id   AF-A0A8H4KT77-F1
#
_cell.length_a   1.000
_cell.length_b   1.000
_cell.length_c   1.000
_cell.angle_alpha   90.00
_cell.angle_beta   90.00
_cell.angle_gamma   90.00
#
_symmetry.space_group_name_H-M   'P 1'
#
loop_
_entity.id
_entity.type
_entity.pdbx_description
1 polymer ?
#
loop_
_entity_poly.entity_id
_entity_poly.type
_entity_poly.pdbx_seq_one_letter_code
_entity_poly.pdbx_strand_id
1 'polypeptide(L)'
;MYLQLIVFLLPFCLGQNWQKCSSFWPDKDVLAKYKKYLVPGQCRIFKDYPQTFKLAEKATTKVWVTYTQEWSRQPSKNKDAVKTILEESIEKTLVRYHKFDAKLPDEIVFILTTDVRGDETANTFYPAGMDPPKEKSPKKKAPQETPQKQTPCQIRLDKRWTTEATENEPRALQAISHEMYHCVQGLSGLGRYLDPSWIIEGSANFFSNLVFPASNIEWPDKKHSGISYIPSLPIYAHEDKEAYTASIFFQAQDERSDDKVEAALNRFVTSTPGGSKGLAERERLSTIAEFTDDFFLFAKKFAIQEIRDTDGQYIPIQEIKPTAATIKLDKAGTTGTTTLTTTPFTISVFKVEVDSGRTASIYSSANEKNQRLAYRQDGQQWTDMAADSTSGHSFEVPCGQPKTKQTYLILFISTANVKSDKVKVTVKTSKPRKCGARSGFIQYPFYNPKTGGGYCPKGSHSSRLAIWCCPDGTQLDESVATEISICCPTSKKECSKEIVPNHLRCANPDWRLFNKNNRQIACCPIGYYPTSLRYCVTDVAAWDKRYKQMIIRFHKAGRAVER
;
A
#
# COMPACT_ATOMS: atom_id res chain seq x y z
N MET A 1 -92.05 -6.39 6.23
CA MET A 1 -91.19 -7.52 5.83
C MET A 1 -90.00 -6.95 5.06
N TYR A 2 -88.93 -6.61 5.77
CA TYR A 2 -87.71 -6.01 5.19
C TYR A 2 -86.69 -7.12 5.00
N LEU A 3 -86.34 -7.41 3.74
CA LEU A 3 -85.28 -8.34 3.37
C LEU A 3 -83.97 -7.54 3.29
N GLN A 4 -83.16 -7.60 4.35
CA GLN A 4 -81.80 -7.06 4.32
C GLN A 4 -80.90 -8.03 3.54
N LEU A 5 -80.46 -7.59 2.36
CA LEU A 5 -79.39 -8.24 1.61
C LEU A 5 -78.07 -7.97 2.34
N ILE A 6 -77.53 -8.98 3.02
CA ILE A 6 -76.16 -8.98 3.54
C ILE A 6 -75.24 -9.25 2.33
N VAL A 7 -74.63 -8.18 1.81
CA VAL A 7 -73.52 -8.28 0.87
C VAL A 7 -72.28 -8.69 1.66
N PHE A 8 -71.93 -9.97 1.59
CA PHE A 8 -70.61 -10.45 2.02
C PHE A 8 -69.55 -9.86 1.07
N LEU A 9 -68.89 -8.78 1.49
CA LEU A 9 -67.60 -8.38 0.94
C LEU A 9 -66.57 -9.42 1.37
N LEU A 10 -66.36 -10.45 0.53
CA LEU A 10 -65.16 -11.27 0.59
C LEU A 10 -63.96 -10.34 0.36
N PRO A 11 -63.02 -10.20 1.32
CA PRO A 11 -61.77 -9.54 1.01
C PRO A 11 -61.09 -10.40 -0.05
N PHE A 12 -60.94 -9.87 -1.26
CA PHE A 12 -59.96 -10.36 -2.21
C PHE A 12 -58.59 -10.19 -1.54
N CYS A 13 -58.19 -11.18 -0.75
CA CYS A 13 -56.79 -11.48 -0.53
C CYS A 13 -56.23 -11.80 -1.91
N LEU A 14 -55.70 -10.78 -2.60
CA LEU A 14 -54.75 -10.97 -3.69
C LEU A 14 -53.51 -11.63 -3.09
N GLY A 15 -53.61 -12.92 -2.79
CA GLY A 15 -52.51 -13.74 -2.37
C GLY A 15 -51.52 -13.74 -3.52
N GLN A 16 -50.33 -13.19 -3.28
CA GLN A 16 -49.23 -13.34 -4.23
C GLN A 16 -49.00 -14.84 -4.46
N ASN A 17 -49.34 -15.30 -5.67
CA ASN A 17 -49.20 -16.68 -6.07
C ASN A 17 -47.73 -17.04 -6.20
N TRP A 18 -47.39 -18.25 -5.76
CA TRP A 18 -46.11 -18.87 -6.04
C TRP A 18 -45.90 -18.96 -7.56
N GLN A 19 -44.74 -18.50 -8.03
CA GLN A 19 -44.34 -18.57 -9.43
C GLN A 19 -43.03 -19.34 -9.56
N LYS A 20 -42.75 -19.94 -10.72
CA LYS A 20 -41.46 -20.63 -10.93
C LYS A 20 -40.32 -19.64 -10.72
N CYS A 21 -39.29 -19.98 -9.95
CA CYS A 21 -38.13 -19.10 -9.76
C CYS A 21 -37.43 -18.73 -11.08
N SER A 22 -37.60 -19.55 -12.12
CA SER A 22 -37.12 -19.26 -13.47
C SER A 22 -37.88 -18.14 -14.18
N SER A 23 -39.01 -17.65 -13.66
CA SER A 23 -39.82 -16.60 -14.33
C SER A 23 -39.12 -15.25 -14.41
N PHE A 24 -38.13 -15.02 -13.55
CA PHE A 24 -37.30 -13.82 -13.57
C PHE A 24 -36.29 -13.80 -14.72
N TRP A 25 -36.20 -14.88 -15.50
CA TRP A 25 -35.33 -14.98 -16.67
C TRP A 25 -36.11 -14.68 -17.95
N PRO A 26 -35.69 -13.71 -18.76
CA PRO A 26 -36.45 -13.28 -19.93
C PRO A 26 -36.37 -14.24 -21.12
N ASP A 27 -35.36 -15.12 -21.18
CA ASP A 27 -35.04 -15.92 -22.37
C ASP A 27 -35.06 -17.43 -22.10
N LYS A 28 -35.89 -18.17 -22.85
CA LYS A 28 -36.04 -19.63 -22.76
C LYS A 28 -34.80 -20.39 -23.22
N ASP A 29 -34.02 -19.84 -24.14
CA ASP A 29 -32.82 -20.48 -24.68
C ASP A 29 -31.66 -20.32 -23.69
N VAL A 30 -31.55 -19.16 -23.03
CA VAL A 30 -30.64 -18.95 -21.89
C VAL A 30 -31.01 -19.90 -20.73
N LEU A 31 -32.29 -19.99 -20.40
CA LEU A 31 -32.80 -20.92 -19.39
C LEU A 31 -32.44 -22.38 -19.69
N ALA A 32 -32.52 -22.81 -20.95
CA ALA A 32 -32.16 -24.16 -21.36
C ALA A 32 -30.65 -24.44 -21.20
N LYS A 33 -29.81 -23.50 -21.62
CA LYS A 33 -28.34 -23.60 -21.54
C LYS A 33 -27.81 -23.57 -20.11
N TYR A 34 -28.42 -22.75 -19.26
CA TYR A 34 -27.96 -22.50 -17.90
C TYR A 34 -28.87 -23.10 -16.83
N LYS A 35 -29.71 -24.07 -17.19
CA LYS A 35 -30.69 -24.70 -16.28
C LYS A 35 -30.08 -25.16 -14.95
N LYS A 36 -28.83 -25.65 -14.99
CA LYS A 36 -28.12 -26.05 -13.77
C LYS A 36 -27.95 -24.89 -12.79
N TYR A 37 -27.82 -23.64 -13.23
CA TYR A 37 -27.62 -22.46 -12.37
C TYR A 37 -28.91 -21.70 -12.04
N LEU A 38 -30.07 -22.32 -12.25
CA LEU A 38 -31.35 -21.78 -11.79
C LEU A 38 -31.69 -22.33 -10.42
N VAL A 39 -32.31 -21.50 -9.58
CA VAL A 39 -32.89 -21.97 -8.32
C VAL A 39 -34.13 -22.79 -8.69
N PRO A 40 -34.19 -24.09 -8.32
CA PRO A 40 -35.34 -24.91 -8.64
C PRO A 40 -36.56 -24.50 -7.80
N GLY A 41 -37.74 -24.89 -8.26
CA GLY A 41 -38.97 -24.75 -7.48
C GLY A 41 -39.73 -23.43 -7.69
N GLN A 42 -40.50 -23.07 -6.67
CA GLN A 42 -41.39 -21.92 -6.68
C GLN A 42 -40.86 -20.82 -5.76
N CYS A 43 -40.90 -19.59 -6.27
CA CYS A 43 -40.51 -18.37 -5.59
C CYS A 43 -41.73 -17.47 -5.37
N ARG A 44 -41.66 -16.68 -4.30
CA ARG A 44 -42.59 -15.59 -4.02
C ARG A 44 -41.81 -14.30 -3.83
N ILE A 45 -42.38 -13.19 -4.28
CA ILE A 45 -41.77 -11.87 -4.15
C ILE A 45 -41.79 -11.46 -2.68
N PHE A 46 -40.67 -10.92 -2.21
CA PHE A 46 -40.54 -10.39 -0.86
C PHE A 46 -41.39 -9.12 -0.73
N LYS A 47 -41.97 -8.88 0.44
CA LYS A 47 -42.80 -7.70 0.67
C LYS A 47 -41.99 -6.43 0.34
N ASP A 48 -42.64 -5.43 -0.24
CA ASP A 48 -42.05 -4.14 -0.62
C ASP A 48 -41.08 -4.18 -1.82
N TYR A 49 -40.95 -5.33 -2.49
CA TYR A 49 -40.22 -5.48 -3.76
C TYR A 49 -41.17 -5.81 -4.93
N PRO A 50 -40.78 -5.53 -6.19
CA PRO A 50 -39.53 -4.88 -6.61
C PRO A 50 -39.45 -3.40 -6.23
N GLN A 51 -38.22 -2.91 -6.06
CA GLN A 51 -37.92 -1.49 -5.85
C GLN A 51 -37.08 -0.96 -7.01
N THR A 52 -37.18 0.34 -7.29
CA THR A 52 -36.36 1.00 -8.31
C THR A 52 -35.54 2.08 -7.64
N PHE A 53 -34.21 1.92 -7.69
CA PHE A 53 -33.26 2.85 -7.13
C PHE A 53 -32.81 3.82 -8.22
N LYS A 54 -32.92 5.12 -7.95
CA LYS A 54 -32.45 6.19 -8.83
C LYS A 54 -31.14 6.72 -8.25
N LEU A 55 -30.02 6.44 -8.92
CA LEU A 55 -28.68 6.78 -8.41
C LEU A 55 -28.16 8.11 -8.98
N ALA A 56 -28.64 8.48 -10.18
CA ALA A 56 -28.45 9.80 -10.81
C ALA A 56 -29.51 10.01 -11.92
N GLU A 57 -29.49 11.17 -12.59
CA GLU A 57 -30.47 11.56 -13.63
C GLU A 57 -30.65 10.55 -14.77
N LYS A 58 -29.73 9.59 -14.95
CA LYS A 58 -29.74 8.63 -16.08
C LYS A 58 -29.54 7.16 -15.71
N ALA A 59 -29.35 6.81 -14.44
CA ALA A 59 -29.08 5.43 -14.01
C ALA A 59 -30.14 4.95 -13.01
N THR A 60 -30.90 3.92 -13.43
CA THR A 60 -31.91 3.27 -12.59
C THR A 60 -31.65 1.78 -12.52
N THR A 61 -31.54 1.23 -11.32
CA THR A 61 -31.46 -0.22 -11.10
C THR A 61 -32.72 -0.69 -10.42
N LYS A 62 -33.40 -1.66 -11.02
CA LYS A 62 -34.56 -2.33 -10.45
C LYS A 62 -34.12 -3.57 -9.69
N VAL A 63 -34.44 -3.63 -8.42
CA VAL A 63 -34.08 -4.74 -7.55
C VAL A 63 -35.33 -5.56 -7.25
N TRP A 64 -35.23 -6.86 -7.46
CA TRP A 64 -36.21 -7.84 -7.02
C TRP A 64 -35.63 -8.61 -5.84
N VAL A 65 -36.41 -8.80 -4.79
CA VAL A 65 -36.09 -9.76 -3.73
C VAL A 65 -37.19 -10.80 -3.72
N THR A 66 -36.79 -12.07 -3.70
CA THR A 66 -37.70 -13.22 -3.73
C THR A 66 -37.20 -14.28 -2.78
N TYR A 67 -38.06 -15.23 -2.45
CA TYR A 67 -37.70 -16.35 -1.60
C TYR A 67 -38.38 -17.64 -2.05
N THR A 68 -37.70 -18.77 -1.88
CA THR A 68 -38.23 -20.09 -2.23
C THR A 68 -39.23 -20.59 -1.19
N GLN A 69 -40.04 -21.58 -1.59
CA GLN A 69 -40.98 -22.24 -0.68
C GLN A 69 -40.26 -22.93 0.47
N GLU A 70 -39.12 -23.55 0.20
CA GLU A 70 -38.27 -24.23 1.18
C GLU A 70 -37.71 -23.24 2.19
N TRP A 71 -37.17 -22.10 1.74
CA TRP A 71 -36.70 -21.05 2.64
C TRP A 71 -37.84 -20.54 3.54
N SER A 72 -39.04 -20.36 2.98
CA SER A 72 -40.22 -19.91 3.73
C SER A 72 -40.72 -20.90 4.79
N ARG A 73 -40.20 -22.14 4.79
CA ARG A 73 -40.53 -23.16 5.79
C ARG A 73 -39.48 -23.29 6.88
N GLN A 74 -38.31 -22.66 6.75
CA GLN A 74 -37.25 -22.76 7.75
C GLN A 74 -37.75 -22.31 9.15
N PRO A 75 -37.39 -23.04 10.23
CA PRO A 75 -37.78 -22.67 11.59
C PRO A 75 -37.19 -21.33 12.03
N SER A 76 -35.93 -21.05 11.69
CA SER A 76 -35.21 -19.81 12.02
C SER A 76 -35.56 -18.63 11.11
N LYS A 77 -36.44 -18.81 10.11
CA LYS A 77 -36.76 -17.72 9.18
C LYS A 77 -37.30 -16.52 9.95
N ASN A 78 -36.78 -15.36 9.62
CA ASN A 78 -37.31 -14.10 10.10
C ASN A 78 -37.21 -13.08 8.97
N LYS A 79 -38.37 -12.71 8.41
CA LYS A 79 -38.42 -11.81 7.26
C LYS A 79 -38.01 -10.39 7.64
N ASP A 80 -38.36 -9.93 8.83
CA ASP A 80 -38.06 -8.56 9.26
C ASP A 80 -36.57 -8.40 9.55
N ALA A 81 -35.95 -9.42 10.17
CA ALA A 81 -34.51 -9.49 10.39
C ALA A 81 -33.73 -9.44 9.07
N VAL A 82 -34.11 -10.30 8.11
CA VAL A 82 -33.47 -10.36 6.78
C VAL A 82 -33.73 -9.10 5.96
N LYS A 83 -34.93 -8.52 6.06
CA LYS A 83 -35.30 -7.28 5.37
C LYS A 83 -34.36 -6.14 5.75
N THR A 84 -34.07 -5.97 7.04
CA THR A 84 -33.21 -4.89 7.54
C THR A 84 -31.81 -4.95 6.91
N ILE A 85 -31.19 -6.13 6.91
CA ILE A 85 -29.86 -6.36 6.31
C ILE A 85 -29.89 -6.15 4.80
N LEU A 86 -30.94 -6.62 4.11
CA LEU A 86 -31.10 -6.45 2.66
C LEU A 86 -31.21 -4.97 2.28
N GLU A 87 -32.11 -4.24 2.92
CA GLU A 87 -32.36 -2.83 2.61
C GLU A 87 -31.08 -2.00 2.82
N GLU A 88 -30.44 -2.16 3.98
CA GLU A 88 -29.19 -1.46 4.28
C GLU A 88 -28.09 -1.81 3.28
N SER A 89 -27.87 -3.09 3.01
CA SER A 89 -26.76 -3.50 2.14
C SER A 89 -26.96 -3.08 0.69
N ILE A 90 -28.17 -3.27 0.16
CA ILE A 90 -28.50 -2.87 -1.21
C ILE A 90 -28.34 -1.35 -1.36
N GLU A 91 -28.92 -0.56 -0.45
CA GLU A 91 -28.86 0.90 -0.55
C GLU A 91 -27.42 1.42 -0.47
N LYS A 92 -26.66 1.02 0.56
CA LYS A 92 -25.27 1.46 0.73
C LYS A 92 -24.38 1.03 -0.44
N THR A 93 -24.56 -0.20 -0.94
CA THR A 93 -23.78 -0.71 -2.08
C THR A 93 -24.06 0.09 -3.33
N LEU A 94 -25.34 0.30 -3.68
CA LEU A 94 -25.71 1.05 -4.88
C LEU A 94 -25.17 2.49 -4.84
N VAL A 95 -25.28 3.16 -3.68
CA VAL A 95 -24.75 4.52 -3.49
C VAL A 95 -23.23 4.53 -3.65
N ARG A 96 -22.52 3.61 -2.99
CA ARG A 96 -21.04 3.57 -3.04
C ARG A 96 -20.53 3.23 -4.42
N TYR A 97 -21.13 2.25 -5.10
CA TYR A 97 -20.69 1.81 -6.43
C TYR A 97 -20.93 2.88 -7.49
N HIS A 98 -21.98 3.68 -7.31
CA HIS A 98 -22.19 4.84 -8.17
C HIS A 98 -21.08 5.90 -8.02
N LYS A 99 -20.53 6.12 -6.82
CA LYS A 99 -19.49 7.15 -6.60
C LYS A 99 -18.21 6.93 -7.42
N PHE A 100 -17.84 5.68 -7.68
CA PHE A 100 -16.66 5.33 -8.48
C PHE A 100 -17.00 4.90 -9.91
N ASP A 101 -18.18 5.31 -10.41
CA ASP A 101 -18.66 5.04 -11.77
C ASP A 101 -18.78 3.54 -12.12
N ALA A 102 -19.14 2.68 -11.15
CA ALA A 102 -19.43 1.29 -11.46
C ALA A 102 -20.73 1.18 -12.26
N LYS A 103 -20.68 0.47 -13.39
CA LYS A 103 -21.87 0.16 -14.17
C LYS A 103 -22.59 -1.03 -13.54
N LEU A 104 -23.79 -0.78 -13.01
CA LEU A 104 -24.66 -1.81 -12.48
C LEU A 104 -25.66 -2.30 -13.55
N PRO A 105 -26.17 -3.55 -13.43
CA PRO A 105 -27.26 -4.02 -14.27
C PRO A 105 -28.53 -3.20 -14.07
N ASP A 106 -29.35 -3.13 -15.12
CA ASP A 106 -30.68 -2.50 -15.05
C ASP A 106 -31.60 -3.28 -14.10
N GLU A 107 -31.42 -4.60 -13.99
CA GLU A 107 -32.18 -5.47 -13.10
C GLU A 107 -31.27 -6.42 -12.30
N ILE A 108 -31.46 -6.47 -10.97
CA ILE A 108 -30.82 -7.41 -10.05
C ILE A 108 -31.91 -8.20 -9.31
N VAL A 109 -31.75 -9.51 -9.18
CA VAL A 109 -32.70 -10.43 -8.55
C VAL A 109 -32.02 -11.18 -7.42
N PHE A 110 -32.41 -10.89 -6.18
CA PHE A 110 -32.03 -11.67 -5.00
C PHE A 110 -33.01 -12.82 -4.78
N ILE A 111 -32.49 -14.02 -4.52
CA ILE A 111 -33.28 -15.21 -4.23
C ILE A 111 -32.81 -15.84 -2.91
N LEU A 112 -33.62 -15.68 -1.87
CA LEU A 112 -33.46 -16.37 -0.59
C LEU A 112 -33.83 -17.85 -0.76
N THR A 113 -32.89 -18.75 -0.53
CA THR A 113 -33.02 -20.18 -0.84
C THR A 113 -32.37 -21.07 0.21
N THR A 114 -32.73 -22.35 0.22
CA THR A 114 -32.03 -23.40 0.95
C THR A 114 -31.24 -24.32 0.02
N ASP A 115 -31.25 -24.05 -1.30
CA ASP A 115 -30.44 -24.77 -2.30
C ASP A 115 -28.98 -24.41 -2.13
N VAL A 116 -28.30 -25.12 -1.22
CA VAL A 116 -26.89 -24.91 -0.92
C VAL A 116 -26.03 -25.63 -1.94
N ARG A 117 -25.09 -24.91 -2.55
CA ARG A 117 -24.08 -25.49 -3.45
C ARG A 117 -22.67 -25.17 -2.99
N GLY A 118 -22.40 -25.40 -1.70
CA GLY A 118 -21.11 -25.11 -1.08
C GLY A 118 -21.28 -24.66 0.37
N ASP A 119 -20.23 -24.08 0.95
CA ASP A 119 -20.29 -23.48 2.30
C ASP A 119 -20.54 -21.95 2.25
N GLU A 120 -20.87 -21.43 1.07
CA GLU A 120 -21.06 -20.01 0.79
C GLU A 120 -22.31 -19.43 1.48
N THR A 121 -22.26 -18.12 1.77
CA THR A 121 -23.40 -17.40 2.33
C THR A 121 -24.27 -16.77 1.26
N ALA A 122 -23.69 -16.41 0.12
CA ALA A 122 -24.35 -15.91 -1.07
C ALA A 122 -23.52 -16.28 -2.29
N ASN A 123 -24.12 -16.28 -3.48
CA ASN A 123 -23.39 -16.39 -4.74
C ASN A 123 -24.12 -15.75 -5.92
N THR A 124 -23.33 -15.26 -6.88
CA THR A 124 -23.83 -14.56 -8.05
C THR A 124 -23.85 -15.45 -9.28
N PHE A 125 -24.88 -15.25 -10.09
CA PHE A 125 -25.01 -15.86 -11.39
C PHE A 125 -25.47 -14.82 -12.43
N TYR A 126 -24.61 -14.57 -13.42
CA TYR A 126 -24.90 -13.62 -14.49
C TYR A 126 -24.47 -14.09 -15.90
N PRO A 127 -25.43 -14.57 -16.71
CA PRO A 127 -25.14 -15.14 -18.03
C PRO A 127 -24.72 -14.16 -19.11
N ALA A 128 -25.04 -12.87 -18.97
CA ALA A 128 -24.61 -11.87 -19.96
C ALA A 128 -23.07 -11.79 -20.09
N GLY A 129 -22.33 -12.26 -19.08
CA GLY A 129 -20.88 -12.41 -19.12
C GLY A 129 -20.38 -13.79 -19.59
N MET A 130 -21.23 -14.81 -19.76
CA MET A 130 -20.82 -16.20 -20.03
C MET A 130 -20.78 -16.59 -21.52
N ASP A 131 -21.39 -15.80 -22.39
CA ASP A 131 -21.26 -15.98 -23.84
C ASP A 131 -20.17 -15.07 -24.39
N PRO A 132 -19.19 -15.58 -25.16
CA PRO A 132 -18.27 -14.69 -25.87
C PRO A 132 -19.10 -13.76 -26.78
N PRO A 133 -18.73 -12.49 -26.95
CA PRO A 133 -19.25 -11.73 -28.07
C PRO A 133 -18.92 -12.56 -29.32
N LYS A 134 -19.95 -13.06 -30.01
CA LYS A 134 -19.75 -13.69 -31.31
C LYS A 134 -19.03 -12.63 -32.14
N GLU A 135 -17.78 -12.92 -32.50
CA GLU A 135 -17.03 -12.12 -33.44
C GLU A 135 -17.96 -11.94 -34.65
N LYS A 136 -18.45 -10.70 -34.84
CA LYS A 136 -19.37 -10.41 -35.92
C LYS A 136 -18.57 -10.62 -37.20
N SER A 137 -18.64 -11.81 -37.78
CA SER A 137 -18.29 -12.01 -39.19
C SER A 137 -18.98 -10.89 -39.97
N PRO A 138 -18.33 -10.24 -40.94
CA PRO A 138 -18.86 -9.06 -41.59
C PRO A 138 -20.22 -9.40 -42.23
N LYS A 139 -21.30 -8.96 -41.60
CA LYS A 139 -22.67 -9.29 -42.01
C LYS A 139 -23.05 -8.41 -43.21
N LYS A 140 -23.34 -9.09 -44.33
CA LYS A 140 -24.36 -8.66 -45.29
C LYS A 140 -25.62 -8.20 -44.52
N LYS A 141 -26.12 -7.02 -44.90
CA LYS A 141 -27.34 -6.29 -44.50
C LYS A 141 -28.22 -6.93 -43.41
N ALA A 142 -28.28 -6.24 -42.27
CA ALA A 142 -29.07 -6.58 -41.08
C ALA A 142 -30.58 -6.34 -41.27
N PRO A 143 -31.46 -7.22 -40.77
CA PRO A 143 -32.77 -6.83 -40.27
C PRO A 143 -32.61 -6.10 -38.93
N GLN A 144 -33.48 -5.13 -38.69
CA GLN A 144 -33.58 -4.33 -37.46
C GLN A 144 -33.66 -5.25 -36.22
N GLU A 145 -32.58 -5.34 -35.44
CA GLU A 145 -32.52 -6.12 -34.20
C GLU A 145 -33.41 -5.43 -33.14
N THR A 146 -34.48 -6.11 -32.73
CA THR A 146 -35.23 -5.80 -31.51
C THR A 146 -34.24 -5.79 -30.33
N PRO A 147 -34.28 -4.81 -29.41
CA PRO A 147 -33.37 -4.79 -28.27
C PRO A 147 -33.55 -6.07 -27.46
N GLN A 148 -32.50 -6.91 -27.48
CA GLN A 148 -32.47 -8.17 -26.74
C GLN A 148 -32.61 -7.82 -25.25
N LYS A 149 -33.71 -8.26 -24.62
CA LYS A 149 -34.01 -7.95 -23.22
C LYS A 149 -32.86 -8.44 -22.35
N GLN A 150 -32.13 -7.50 -21.73
CA GLN A 150 -30.95 -7.82 -20.95
C GLN A 150 -31.35 -8.74 -19.79
N THR A 151 -30.60 -9.82 -19.62
CA THR A 151 -30.85 -10.81 -18.57
C THR A 151 -30.49 -10.18 -17.23
N PRO A 152 -31.28 -10.35 -16.15
CA PRO A 152 -30.95 -9.78 -14.85
C PRO A 152 -29.74 -10.46 -14.21
N CYS A 153 -29.04 -9.75 -13.32
CA CYS A 153 -28.07 -10.38 -12.43
C CYS A 153 -28.79 -11.09 -11.29
N GLN A 154 -28.52 -12.38 -11.09
CA GLN A 154 -29.15 -13.15 -10.03
C GLN A 154 -28.15 -13.36 -8.90
N ILE A 155 -28.52 -12.96 -7.69
CA ILE A 155 -27.77 -13.24 -6.47
C ILE A 155 -28.60 -14.20 -5.63
N ARG A 156 -28.03 -15.33 -5.24
CA ARG A 156 -28.69 -16.29 -4.36
C ARG A 156 -28.15 -16.09 -2.97
N LEU A 157 -29.06 -16.18 -2.01
CA LEU A 157 -28.82 -15.98 -0.60
C LEU A 157 -29.17 -17.29 0.09
N ASP A 158 -28.14 -18.03 0.51
CA ASP A 158 -28.26 -19.43 0.92
C ASP A 158 -28.89 -19.59 2.32
N LYS A 159 -28.93 -20.83 2.84
CA LYS A 159 -29.76 -21.23 4.00
C LYS A 159 -29.60 -20.36 5.26
N ARG A 160 -28.46 -19.68 5.43
CA ARG A 160 -28.12 -18.85 6.62
C ARG A 160 -28.80 -17.48 6.62
N TRP A 161 -29.43 -17.07 5.51
CA TRP A 161 -30.20 -15.83 5.44
C TRP A 161 -31.52 -15.94 6.21
N THR A 162 -31.40 -15.97 7.53
CA THR A 162 -32.48 -16.10 8.53
C THR A 162 -32.18 -15.14 9.69
N THR A 163 -32.55 -15.43 10.94
CA THR A 163 -32.05 -14.66 12.09
C THR A 163 -30.52 -14.65 12.21
N GLU A 164 -29.86 -15.72 11.74
CA GLU A 164 -28.39 -15.83 11.73
C GLU A 164 -27.71 -14.71 10.92
N ALA A 165 -28.39 -14.15 9.91
CA ALA A 165 -27.85 -13.03 9.12
C ALA A 165 -27.69 -11.75 9.97
N THR A 166 -28.61 -11.51 10.91
CA THR A 166 -28.51 -10.37 11.84
C THR A 166 -27.52 -10.66 12.96
N GLU A 167 -27.42 -11.90 13.43
CA GLU A 167 -26.41 -12.30 14.41
C GLU A 167 -24.97 -12.21 13.86
N ASN A 168 -24.82 -12.29 12.53
CA ASN A 168 -23.56 -12.15 11.80
C ASN A 168 -23.57 -10.94 10.84
N GLU A 169 -24.22 -9.86 11.26
CA GLU A 169 -24.53 -8.70 10.41
C GLU A 169 -23.37 -8.16 9.56
N PRO A 170 -22.16 -7.90 10.09
CA PRO A 170 -21.05 -7.39 9.27
C PRO A 170 -20.73 -8.28 8.06
N ARG A 171 -20.77 -9.60 8.26
CA ARG A 171 -20.52 -10.60 7.21
C ARG A 171 -21.67 -10.68 6.22
N ALA A 172 -22.91 -10.59 6.70
CA ALA A 172 -24.09 -10.62 5.83
C ALA A 172 -24.17 -9.37 4.93
N LEU A 173 -23.94 -8.18 5.51
CA LEU A 173 -23.89 -6.91 4.77
C LEU A 173 -22.84 -6.96 3.66
N GLN A 174 -21.63 -7.39 4.00
CA GLN A 174 -20.53 -7.46 3.06
C GLN A 174 -20.74 -8.53 1.98
N ALA A 175 -21.32 -9.68 2.31
CA ALA A 175 -21.63 -10.72 1.33
C ALA A 175 -22.54 -10.21 0.21
N ILE A 176 -23.60 -9.44 0.53
CA ILE A 176 -24.44 -8.82 -0.51
C ILE A 176 -23.62 -7.88 -1.39
N SER A 177 -22.77 -7.03 -0.79
CA SER A 177 -21.97 -6.09 -1.57
C SER A 177 -20.97 -6.81 -2.48
N HIS A 178 -20.30 -7.85 -1.98
CA HIS A 178 -19.37 -8.71 -2.74
C HIS A 178 -20.05 -9.29 -3.97
N GLU A 179 -21.22 -9.90 -3.79
CA GLU A 179 -22.01 -10.48 -4.87
C GLU A 179 -22.53 -9.43 -5.87
N MET A 180 -22.91 -8.24 -5.39
CA MET A 180 -23.27 -7.13 -6.28
C MET A 180 -22.09 -6.67 -7.13
N TYR A 181 -20.83 -6.78 -6.66
CA TYR A 181 -19.68 -6.46 -7.48
C TYR A 181 -19.45 -7.50 -8.58
N HIS A 182 -19.73 -8.78 -8.31
CA HIS A 182 -19.73 -9.80 -9.36
C HIS A 182 -20.76 -9.50 -10.47
N CYS A 183 -21.86 -8.80 -10.18
CA CYS A 183 -22.76 -8.28 -11.22
C CYS A 183 -22.09 -7.19 -12.10
N VAL A 184 -21.28 -6.31 -11.51
CA VAL A 184 -20.52 -5.29 -12.23
C VAL A 184 -19.48 -5.95 -13.15
N GLN A 185 -18.69 -6.88 -12.62
CA GLN A 185 -17.73 -7.68 -13.38
C GLN A 185 -18.42 -8.48 -14.50
N GLY A 186 -19.59 -9.03 -14.21
CA GLY A 186 -20.41 -9.75 -15.15
C GLY A 186 -20.81 -8.95 -16.39
N LEU A 187 -21.06 -7.64 -16.24
CA LEU A 187 -21.37 -6.74 -17.35
C LEU A 187 -20.17 -6.50 -18.29
N SER A 188 -18.96 -6.66 -17.79
CA SER A 188 -17.75 -6.53 -18.59
C SER A 188 -17.26 -7.85 -19.20
N GLY A 189 -17.99 -8.95 -18.98
CA GLY A 189 -17.67 -10.26 -19.53
C GLY A 189 -16.82 -11.16 -18.63
N LEU A 190 -16.59 -10.75 -17.37
CA LEU A 190 -15.93 -11.57 -16.35
C LEU A 190 -16.95 -12.43 -15.58
N GLY A 191 -16.47 -13.51 -14.94
CA GLY A 191 -17.30 -14.44 -14.15
C GLY A 191 -17.35 -15.87 -14.70
N ARG A 192 -16.43 -16.24 -15.60
CA ARG A 192 -16.26 -17.60 -16.13
C ARG A 192 -15.17 -18.33 -15.34
N TYR A 193 -15.24 -19.66 -15.29
CA TYR A 193 -14.23 -20.50 -14.62
C TYR A 193 -12.78 -20.30 -15.14
N LEU A 194 -12.63 -19.87 -16.39
CA LEU A 194 -11.32 -19.62 -17.01
C LEU A 194 -10.79 -18.21 -16.77
N ASP A 195 -11.55 -17.36 -16.09
CA ASP A 195 -11.14 -15.99 -15.78
C ASP A 195 -10.20 -15.97 -14.57
N PRO A 196 -9.39 -14.91 -14.41
CA PRO A 196 -8.43 -14.83 -13.32
C PRO A 196 -9.15 -14.67 -11.97
N SER A 197 -9.18 -15.73 -11.15
CA SER A 197 -9.85 -15.75 -9.84
C SER A 197 -9.38 -14.63 -8.91
N TRP A 198 -8.07 -14.32 -8.91
CA TRP A 198 -7.52 -13.22 -8.12
C TRP A 198 -8.12 -11.84 -8.47
N ILE A 199 -8.51 -11.62 -9.73
CA ILE A 199 -9.27 -10.43 -10.13
C ILE A 199 -10.71 -10.58 -9.66
N ILE A 200 -11.36 -11.70 -9.95
CA ILE A 200 -12.79 -11.91 -9.66
C ILE A 200 -13.06 -11.77 -8.17
N GLU A 201 -12.49 -12.65 -7.35
CA GLU A 201 -12.75 -12.68 -5.90
C GLU A 201 -11.98 -11.58 -5.17
N GLY A 202 -10.72 -11.34 -5.54
CA GLY A 202 -9.89 -10.34 -4.89
C GLY A 202 -10.45 -8.92 -5.04
N SER A 203 -10.95 -8.55 -6.23
CA SER A 203 -11.57 -7.23 -6.38
C SER A 203 -12.98 -7.16 -5.79
N ALA A 204 -13.81 -8.20 -5.90
CA ALA A 204 -15.12 -8.20 -5.23
C ALA A 204 -14.99 -8.05 -3.70
N ASN A 205 -13.97 -8.68 -3.11
CA ASN A 205 -13.68 -8.54 -1.70
C ASN A 205 -13.19 -7.12 -1.36
N PHE A 206 -12.33 -6.52 -2.19
CA PHE A 206 -11.92 -5.12 -2.01
C PHE A 206 -13.08 -4.11 -2.16
N PHE A 207 -13.88 -4.21 -3.21
CA PHE A 207 -14.97 -3.27 -3.46
C PHE A 207 -16.12 -3.42 -2.47
N SER A 208 -16.31 -4.61 -1.88
CA SER A 208 -17.25 -4.77 -0.76
C SER A 208 -16.77 -4.13 0.53
N ASN A 209 -15.46 -4.15 0.81
CA ASN A 209 -14.84 -3.43 1.92
C ASN A 209 -15.05 -1.92 1.82
N LEU A 210 -15.00 -1.34 0.61
CA LEU A 210 -15.28 0.09 0.41
C LEU A 210 -16.71 0.50 0.79
N VAL A 211 -17.66 -0.44 0.81
CA VAL A 211 -19.05 -0.21 1.26
C VAL A 211 -19.16 -0.39 2.77
N PHE A 212 -18.50 -1.40 3.31
CA PHE A 212 -18.54 -1.77 4.73
C PHE A 212 -17.15 -1.79 5.36
N PRO A 213 -16.50 -0.63 5.51
CA PRO A 213 -15.10 -0.56 5.91
C PRO A 213 -14.85 -1.14 7.31
N ALA A 214 -15.80 -1.04 8.23
CA ALA A 214 -15.66 -1.52 9.59
C ALA A 214 -15.90 -3.04 9.77
N SER A 215 -16.25 -3.77 8.69
CA SER A 215 -16.56 -5.21 8.80
C SER A 215 -15.32 -6.08 8.97
N ASN A 216 -14.20 -5.73 8.32
CA ASN A 216 -12.89 -6.38 8.41
C ASN A 216 -12.89 -7.91 8.34
N ILE A 217 -13.86 -8.52 7.65
CA ILE A 217 -13.99 -9.98 7.59
C ILE A 217 -12.85 -10.65 6.80
N GLU A 218 -12.12 -9.87 6.01
CA GLU A 218 -10.99 -10.35 5.21
C GLU A 218 -9.72 -10.54 6.03
N TRP A 219 -9.68 -10.06 7.26
CA TRP A 219 -8.48 -10.11 8.08
C TRP A 219 -8.08 -11.56 8.38
N PRO A 220 -6.79 -11.93 8.22
CA PRO A 220 -6.33 -13.32 8.33
C PRO A 220 -6.20 -13.86 9.77
N ASP A 221 -6.83 -13.22 10.75
CA ASP A 221 -6.69 -13.59 12.15
C ASP A 221 -7.81 -14.54 12.65
N LYS A 222 -7.64 -15.05 13.88
CA LYS A 222 -8.59 -16.00 14.50
C LYS A 222 -9.99 -15.42 14.69
N LYS A 223 -10.14 -14.10 14.71
CA LYS A 223 -11.44 -13.42 14.87
C LYS A 223 -12.14 -13.25 13.52
N HIS A 224 -11.40 -13.11 12.43
CA HIS A 224 -11.95 -12.69 11.13
C HIS A 224 -11.96 -13.77 10.04
N SER A 225 -11.41 -14.97 10.28
CA SER A 225 -11.54 -16.16 9.40
C SER A 225 -10.94 -16.05 7.98
N GLY A 226 -10.32 -14.92 7.64
CA GLY A 226 -9.59 -14.72 6.39
C GLY A 226 -8.36 -15.61 6.27
N ILE A 227 -7.87 -15.78 5.04
CA ILE A 227 -6.62 -16.49 4.73
C ILE A 227 -5.51 -15.44 4.54
N SER A 228 -4.28 -15.74 4.97
CA SER A 228 -3.13 -14.85 4.72
C SER A 228 -2.71 -14.90 3.25
N TYR A 229 -2.43 -13.72 2.67
CA TYR A 229 -1.80 -13.63 1.34
C TYR A 229 -0.42 -14.32 1.33
N ILE A 230 -0.10 -15.04 0.25
CA ILE A 230 1.14 -15.83 0.14
C ILE A 230 2.12 -15.09 -0.79
N PRO A 231 3.12 -14.36 -0.25
CA PRO A 231 4.01 -13.51 -1.05
C PRO A 231 4.92 -14.29 -2.02
N SER A 232 5.16 -15.58 -1.76
CA SER A 232 5.94 -16.46 -2.64
C SER A 232 5.14 -17.06 -3.80
N LEU A 233 3.82 -16.91 -3.79
CA LEU A 233 2.94 -17.36 -4.87
C LEU A 233 2.73 -16.18 -5.84
N PRO A 234 2.80 -16.39 -7.18
CA PRO A 234 2.49 -15.33 -8.12
C PRO A 234 1.08 -14.79 -7.89
N ILE A 235 0.86 -13.47 -8.00
CA ILE A 235 -0.47 -12.88 -7.74
C ILE A 235 -1.59 -13.57 -8.56
N TYR A 236 -1.31 -13.87 -9.82
CA TYR A 236 -2.24 -14.54 -10.73
C TYR A 236 -2.51 -16.02 -10.42
N ALA A 237 -1.75 -16.62 -9.49
CA ALA A 237 -1.88 -18.01 -9.09
C ALA A 237 -2.64 -18.18 -7.75
N HIS A 238 -3.13 -17.08 -7.16
CA HIS A 238 -4.07 -17.13 -6.06
C HIS A 238 -5.45 -17.51 -6.61
N GLU A 239 -5.82 -18.78 -6.43
CA GLU A 239 -7.08 -19.37 -6.90
C GLU A 239 -7.95 -19.77 -5.70
N ASP A 240 -9.18 -20.22 -5.95
CA ASP A 240 -10.12 -20.69 -4.93
C ASP A 240 -10.23 -19.74 -3.72
N LYS A 241 -10.01 -20.24 -2.50
CA LYS A 241 -10.14 -19.43 -1.28
C LYS A 241 -8.99 -18.42 -1.14
N GLU A 242 -7.83 -18.72 -1.69
CA GLU A 242 -6.67 -17.84 -1.69
C GLU A 242 -6.88 -16.62 -2.60
N ALA A 243 -7.78 -16.69 -3.59
CA ALA A 243 -8.09 -15.58 -4.48
C ALA A 243 -8.62 -14.33 -3.76
N TYR A 244 -9.41 -14.51 -2.68
CA TYR A 244 -9.91 -13.41 -1.84
C TYR A 244 -8.77 -12.61 -1.19
N THR A 245 -7.65 -13.27 -0.88
CA THR A 245 -6.49 -12.62 -0.25
C THR A 245 -5.82 -11.61 -1.18
N ALA A 246 -6.02 -11.72 -2.49
CA ALA A 246 -5.50 -10.76 -3.46
C ALA A 246 -6.18 -9.37 -3.37
N SER A 247 -7.26 -9.23 -2.61
CA SER A 247 -7.86 -7.93 -2.24
C SER A 247 -6.84 -6.95 -1.67
N ILE A 248 -5.81 -7.45 -0.98
CA ILE A 248 -4.75 -6.64 -0.38
C ILE A 248 -3.89 -5.90 -1.43
N PHE A 249 -3.79 -6.42 -2.66
CA PHE A 249 -3.15 -5.70 -3.75
C PHE A 249 -3.92 -4.43 -4.10
N PHE A 250 -5.25 -4.53 -4.19
CA PHE A 250 -6.13 -3.39 -4.47
C PHE A 250 -6.13 -2.39 -3.32
N GLN A 251 -6.19 -2.86 -2.07
CA GLN A 251 -6.07 -2.01 -0.87
C GLN A 251 -4.72 -1.26 -0.83
N ALA A 252 -3.64 -1.89 -1.28
CA ALA A 252 -2.34 -1.22 -1.34
C ALA A 252 -2.27 -0.06 -2.35
N GLN A 253 -3.13 -0.05 -3.37
CA GLN A 253 -3.22 1.06 -4.32
C GLN A 253 -4.10 2.19 -3.77
N ASP A 254 -5.10 1.86 -2.95
CA ASP A 254 -6.02 2.84 -2.37
C ASP A 254 -5.47 3.49 -1.09
N GLU A 255 -4.53 4.42 -1.24
CA GLU A 255 -3.90 5.08 -0.08
C GLU A 255 -4.84 5.93 0.78
N ARG A 256 -6.02 6.34 0.28
CA ARG A 256 -6.86 7.39 0.92
C ARG A 256 -8.37 7.36 0.62
N SER A 257 -8.93 6.32 0.01
CA SER A 257 -10.33 6.30 -0.44
C SER A 257 -10.66 7.47 -1.37
N ASP A 258 -9.80 7.68 -2.38
CA ASP A 258 -10.06 8.65 -3.43
C ASP A 258 -10.92 7.99 -4.50
N ASP A 259 -12.15 8.51 -4.70
CA ASP A 259 -13.10 8.02 -5.70
C ASP A 259 -12.46 7.88 -7.11
N LYS A 260 -11.46 8.69 -7.45
CA LYS A 260 -10.72 8.57 -8.73
C LYS A 260 -9.85 7.32 -8.81
N VAL A 261 -9.21 6.96 -7.70
CA VAL A 261 -8.38 5.73 -7.59
C VAL A 261 -9.30 4.52 -7.63
N GLU A 262 -10.39 4.54 -6.86
CA GLU A 262 -11.42 3.49 -6.88
C GLU A 262 -11.99 3.28 -8.29
N ALA A 263 -12.30 4.37 -9.00
CA ALA A 263 -12.77 4.32 -10.38
C ALA A 263 -11.70 3.77 -11.34
N ALA A 264 -10.42 4.08 -11.12
CA ALA A 264 -9.31 3.52 -11.90
C ALA A 264 -9.15 2.02 -11.66
N LEU A 265 -9.24 1.56 -10.42
CA LEU A 265 -9.22 0.13 -10.07
C LEU A 265 -10.42 -0.61 -10.65
N ASN A 266 -11.62 -0.02 -10.60
CA ASN A 266 -12.81 -0.60 -11.21
C ASN A 266 -12.66 -0.70 -12.74
N ARG A 267 -12.09 0.31 -13.40
CA ARG A 267 -11.76 0.24 -14.83
C ARG A 267 -10.71 -0.83 -15.14
N PHE A 268 -9.66 -0.94 -14.32
CA PHE A 268 -8.66 -1.99 -14.47
C PHE A 268 -9.31 -3.38 -14.41
N VAL A 269 -10.14 -3.63 -13.39
CA VAL A 269 -10.89 -4.89 -13.24
C VAL A 269 -11.79 -5.13 -14.43
N THR A 270 -12.70 -4.20 -14.74
CA THR A 270 -13.70 -4.38 -15.80
C THR A 270 -13.10 -4.42 -17.20
N SER A 271 -11.89 -3.90 -17.42
CA SER A 271 -11.16 -4.04 -18.69
C SER A 271 -10.42 -5.38 -18.84
N THR A 272 -10.37 -6.21 -17.78
CA THR A 272 -9.68 -7.50 -17.84
C THR A 272 -10.39 -8.42 -18.84
N PRO A 273 -9.67 -8.94 -19.86
CA PRO A 273 -10.24 -9.91 -20.79
C PRO A 273 -10.55 -11.21 -20.05
N GLY A 274 -11.75 -11.76 -20.28
CA GLY A 274 -12.09 -13.10 -19.81
C GLY A 274 -11.20 -14.18 -20.42
N GLY A 275 -11.02 -15.28 -19.72
CA GLY A 275 -10.25 -16.45 -20.14
C GLY A 275 -8.75 -16.38 -19.90
N SER A 276 -8.22 -15.32 -19.27
CA SER A 276 -6.81 -15.21 -18.94
C SER A 276 -6.51 -15.88 -17.58
N LYS A 277 -6.08 -17.16 -17.62
CA LYS A 277 -5.67 -17.92 -16.43
C LYS A 277 -4.23 -18.44 -16.57
N GLY A 278 -3.52 -18.58 -15.44
CA GLY A 278 -2.18 -19.15 -15.40
C GLY A 278 -1.19 -18.43 -16.30
N LEU A 279 -0.64 -19.13 -17.32
CA LEU A 279 0.35 -18.56 -18.23
C LEU A 279 -0.21 -17.42 -19.09
N ALA A 280 -1.47 -17.51 -19.52
CA ALA A 280 -2.12 -16.45 -20.30
C ALA A 280 -2.30 -15.18 -19.45
N GLU A 281 -2.60 -15.34 -18.16
CA GLU A 281 -2.67 -14.21 -17.23
C GLU A 281 -1.31 -13.60 -16.97
N ARG A 282 -0.27 -14.43 -16.78
CA ARG A 282 1.12 -13.94 -16.67
C ARG A 282 1.53 -13.12 -17.89
N GLU A 283 1.21 -13.60 -19.08
CA GLU A 283 1.48 -12.90 -20.33
C GLU A 283 0.73 -11.57 -20.38
N ARG A 284 -0.57 -11.57 -20.09
CA ARG A 284 -1.38 -10.35 -20.03
C ARG A 284 -0.79 -9.33 -19.05
N LEU A 285 -0.52 -9.73 -17.81
CA LEU A 285 0.01 -8.81 -16.80
C LEU A 285 1.38 -8.23 -17.19
N SER A 286 2.19 -8.98 -17.93
CA SER A 286 3.49 -8.50 -18.41
C SER A 286 3.40 -7.42 -19.51
N THR A 287 2.22 -7.21 -20.10
CA THR A 287 1.99 -6.21 -21.16
C THR A 287 1.23 -4.97 -20.68
N ILE A 288 0.71 -4.99 -19.45
CA ILE A 288 0.00 -3.84 -18.88
C ILE A 288 1.05 -2.78 -18.48
N ALA A 289 0.90 -1.59 -19.04
CA ALA A 289 1.72 -0.44 -18.66
C ALA A 289 1.54 -0.14 -17.17
N GLU A 290 2.60 0.29 -16.49
CA GLU A 290 2.60 0.69 -15.07
C GLU A 290 2.32 -0.43 -14.05
N PHE A 291 1.88 -1.62 -14.47
CA PHE A 291 1.63 -2.73 -13.55
C PHE A 291 2.88 -3.14 -12.74
N THR A 292 4.07 -3.02 -13.33
CA THR A 292 5.34 -3.23 -12.61
C THR A 292 5.51 -2.27 -11.44
N ASP A 293 5.10 -1.01 -11.60
CA ASP A 293 5.22 0.03 -10.58
C ASP A 293 4.14 -0.15 -9.50
N ASP A 294 2.90 -0.45 -9.89
CA ASP A 294 1.79 -0.75 -8.95
C ASP A 294 2.09 -1.99 -8.09
N PHE A 295 2.61 -3.04 -8.74
CA PHE A 295 3.01 -4.26 -8.03
C PHE A 295 4.22 -4.02 -7.13
N PHE A 296 5.12 -3.12 -7.50
CA PHE A 296 6.26 -2.75 -6.66
C PHE A 296 5.84 -1.89 -5.46
N LEU A 297 4.90 -0.97 -5.62
CA LEU A 297 4.30 -0.22 -4.51
C LEU A 297 3.64 -1.18 -3.52
N PHE A 298 2.84 -2.12 -4.02
CA PHE A 298 2.25 -3.19 -3.22
C PHE A 298 3.32 -3.97 -2.46
N ALA A 299 4.36 -4.44 -3.16
CA ALA A 299 5.45 -5.21 -2.57
C ALA A 299 6.20 -4.44 -1.46
N LYS A 300 6.44 -3.13 -1.66
CA LYS A 300 7.07 -2.26 -0.65
C LYS A 300 6.24 -2.19 0.62
N LYS A 301 4.95 -1.88 0.50
CA LYS A 301 4.03 -1.76 1.65
C LYS A 301 3.81 -3.10 2.34
N PHE A 302 3.63 -4.17 1.58
CA PHE A 302 3.44 -5.52 2.11
C PHE A 302 4.66 -5.95 2.95
N ALA A 303 5.87 -5.76 2.43
CA ALA A 303 7.11 -6.18 3.09
C ALA A 303 7.41 -5.43 4.40
N ILE A 304 6.70 -4.33 4.67
CA ILE A 304 6.81 -3.55 5.91
C ILE A 304 5.50 -3.51 6.70
N GLN A 305 4.51 -4.31 6.28
CA GLN A 305 3.20 -4.43 6.91
C GLN A 305 2.44 -3.08 7.02
N GLU A 306 2.64 -2.18 6.05
CA GLU A 306 2.03 -0.83 6.03
C GLU A 306 0.79 -0.72 5.13
N ILE A 307 0.15 -1.83 4.76
CA ILE A 307 -1.11 -1.79 4.02
C ILE A 307 -2.25 -1.58 5.02
N ARG A 308 -3.07 -0.56 4.76
CA ARG A 308 -4.23 -0.25 5.56
C ARG A 308 -5.48 -0.83 4.91
N ASP A 309 -6.43 -1.23 5.73
CA ASP A 309 -7.78 -1.54 5.33
C ASP A 309 -8.55 -0.26 4.97
N THR A 310 -9.78 -0.45 4.54
CA THR A 310 -10.69 0.64 4.17
C THR A 310 -11.23 1.43 5.37
N ASP A 311 -11.03 0.95 6.61
CA ASP A 311 -11.27 1.69 7.86
C ASP A 311 -10.00 2.44 8.35
N GLY A 312 -8.90 2.34 7.61
CA GLY A 312 -7.62 3.00 7.87
C GLY A 312 -6.71 2.26 8.87
N GLN A 313 -7.09 1.08 9.35
CA GLN A 313 -6.32 0.23 10.25
C GLN A 313 -5.31 -0.63 9.48
N TYR A 314 -4.17 -0.94 10.07
CA TYR A 314 -3.19 -1.82 9.42
C TYR A 314 -3.70 -3.26 9.38
N ILE A 315 -3.73 -3.86 8.19
CA ILE A 315 -4.10 -5.26 8.02
C ILE A 315 -3.03 -6.13 8.69
N PRO A 316 -3.40 -7.16 9.47
CA PRO A 316 -2.44 -8.07 10.06
C PRO A 316 -1.79 -8.96 8.97
N ILE A 317 -0.68 -8.52 8.41
CA ILE A 317 0.06 -9.21 7.35
C ILE A 317 1.14 -10.11 7.97
N GLN A 318 1.35 -11.31 7.39
CA GLN A 318 2.48 -12.15 7.79
C GLN A 318 3.82 -11.57 7.31
N GLU A 319 4.79 -11.45 8.23
CA GLU A 319 6.14 -11.00 7.90
C GLU A 319 6.83 -11.93 6.89
N ILE A 320 7.46 -11.35 5.86
CA ILE A 320 8.26 -12.10 4.89
C ILE A 320 9.59 -12.47 5.52
N LYS A 321 9.90 -13.77 5.59
CA LYS A 321 11.23 -14.26 5.97
C LYS A 321 12.24 -13.99 4.84
N PRO A 322 13.26 -13.14 5.04
CA PRO A 322 14.20 -12.81 3.98
C PRO A 322 15.10 -14.00 3.60
N THR A 323 15.38 -14.16 2.31
CA THR A 323 16.34 -15.14 1.80
C THR A 323 17.76 -14.61 1.91
N ALA A 324 18.68 -15.34 2.56
CA ALA A 324 20.07 -14.90 2.68
C ALA A 324 20.77 -14.85 1.31
N ALA A 325 21.37 -13.70 0.99
CA ALA A 325 22.19 -13.48 -0.19
C ALA A 325 23.64 -13.17 0.21
N THR A 326 24.55 -14.08 -0.10
CA THR A 326 25.96 -13.90 0.24
C THR A 326 26.64 -13.04 -0.83
N ILE A 327 27.26 -11.93 -0.39
CA ILE A 327 28.12 -11.10 -1.23
C ILE A 327 29.57 -11.38 -0.87
N LYS A 328 30.32 -11.92 -1.82
CA LYS A 328 31.77 -12.07 -1.71
C LYS A 328 32.44 -10.85 -2.30
N LEU A 329 33.12 -10.07 -1.47
CA LEU A 329 33.95 -8.96 -1.92
C LEU A 329 35.18 -9.48 -2.67
N ASP A 330 35.68 -8.68 -3.59
CA ASP A 330 36.95 -8.88 -4.29
C ASP A 330 38.14 -8.94 -3.31
N LYS A 331 39.33 -9.30 -3.81
CA LYS A 331 40.55 -9.36 -3.00
C LYS A 331 40.89 -8.02 -2.34
N ALA A 332 40.49 -6.90 -2.94
CA ALA A 332 40.69 -5.56 -2.39
C ALA A 332 39.68 -5.23 -1.27
N GLY A 333 38.66 -6.06 -1.08
CA GLY A 333 37.58 -5.85 -0.13
C GLY A 333 36.71 -4.65 -0.49
N THR A 334 36.66 -4.26 -1.76
CA THR A 334 36.01 -3.02 -2.21
C THR A 334 34.71 -3.26 -2.97
N THR A 335 34.62 -4.29 -3.79
CA THR A 335 33.42 -4.53 -4.61
C THR A 335 33.04 -5.99 -4.53
N GLY A 336 31.76 -6.29 -4.35
CA GLY A 336 31.25 -7.66 -4.43
C GLY A 336 29.92 -7.68 -5.18
N THR A 337 29.68 -8.78 -5.88
CA THR A 337 28.45 -8.96 -6.66
C THR A 337 27.82 -10.29 -6.28
N THR A 338 26.48 -10.31 -6.25
CA THR A 338 25.68 -11.53 -6.13
C THR A 338 24.54 -11.49 -7.14
N THR A 339 24.01 -12.66 -7.49
CA THR A 339 22.85 -12.77 -8.38
C THR A 339 21.64 -13.14 -7.54
N LEU A 340 20.65 -12.27 -7.51
CA LEU A 340 19.35 -12.55 -6.90
C LEU A 340 18.45 -13.20 -7.95
N THR A 341 17.61 -14.14 -7.52
CA THR A 341 16.69 -14.87 -8.39
C THR A 341 15.29 -14.80 -7.80
N THR A 342 14.31 -14.36 -8.59
CA THR A 342 12.90 -14.31 -8.20
C THR A 342 12.04 -15.10 -9.18
N THR A 343 10.84 -15.47 -8.74
CA THR A 343 9.75 -15.81 -9.66
C THR A 343 8.99 -14.52 -9.99
N PRO A 344 8.68 -14.22 -11.26
CA PRO A 344 7.87 -13.05 -11.59
C PRO A 344 6.52 -13.04 -10.87
N PHE A 345 6.00 -11.85 -10.60
CA PHE A 345 4.72 -11.60 -9.90
C PHE A 345 4.67 -12.09 -8.46
N THR A 346 5.83 -12.31 -7.82
CA THR A 346 5.99 -12.64 -6.39
C THR A 346 6.71 -11.50 -5.67
N ILE A 347 6.64 -11.50 -4.34
CA ILE A 347 7.36 -10.55 -3.48
C ILE A 347 8.57 -11.29 -2.88
N SER A 348 9.77 -11.01 -3.40
CA SER A 348 11.01 -11.61 -2.90
C SER A 348 11.83 -10.61 -2.09
N VAL A 349 12.12 -10.96 -0.84
CA VAL A 349 13.00 -10.16 0.03
C VAL A 349 14.28 -10.96 0.30
N PHE A 350 15.42 -10.31 0.08
CA PHE A 350 16.75 -10.86 0.29
C PHE A 350 17.45 -10.13 1.44
N LYS A 351 18.30 -10.84 2.17
CA LYS A 351 19.15 -10.29 3.22
C LYS A 351 20.59 -10.22 2.74
N VAL A 352 21.18 -9.05 2.79
CA VAL A 352 22.60 -8.79 2.51
C VAL A 352 23.26 -8.22 3.76
N GLU A 353 24.47 -8.66 4.04
CA GLU A 353 25.25 -8.14 5.17
C GLU A 353 26.43 -7.31 4.67
N VAL A 354 26.58 -6.10 5.21
CA VAL A 354 27.65 -5.17 4.86
C VAL A 354 28.48 -4.86 6.10
N ASP A 355 29.81 -4.90 5.96
CA ASP A 355 30.73 -4.58 7.06
C ASP A 355 30.50 -3.15 7.59
N SER A 356 30.44 -3.00 8.92
CA SER A 356 30.28 -1.71 9.58
C SER A 356 31.44 -0.74 9.33
N GLY A 357 31.18 0.57 9.45
CA GLY A 357 32.19 1.63 9.38
C GLY A 357 32.79 1.81 7.99
N ARG A 358 31.99 1.60 6.95
CA ARG A 358 32.33 1.85 5.55
C ARG A 358 31.30 2.79 4.96
N THR A 359 31.69 3.55 3.95
CA THR A 359 30.69 4.10 3.02
C THR A 359 30.38 3.00 2.02
N ALA A 360 29.10 2.67 1.84
CA ALA A 360 28.65 1.65 0.91
C ALA A 360 27.69 2.24 -0.14
N SER A 361 27.66 1.62 -1.30
CA SER A 361 26.69 1.87 -2.36
C SER A 361 26.16 0.53 -2.83
N ILE A 362 24.84 0.39 -2.91
CA ILE A 362 24.18 -0.81 -3.46
C ILE A 362 23.52 -0.38 -4.76
N TYR A 363 23.79 -1.11 -5.84
CA TYR A 363 23.18 -0.88 -7.15
C TYR A 363 22.91 -2.21 -7.85
N SER A 364 22.07 -2.17 -8.88
CA SER A 364 21.61 -3.38 -9.57
C SER A 364 21.79 -3.29 -11.09
N SER A 365 21.81 -4.44 -11.73
CA SER A 365 21.72 -4.56 -13.19
C SER A 365 20.27 -4.71 -13.66
N ALA A 366 19.30 -4.09 -12.95
CA ALA A 366 17.90 -4.26 -13.25
C ALA A 366 17.55 -3.79 -14.66
N ASN A 367 16.57 -4.46 -15.27
CA ASN A 367 15.89 -3.97 -16.44
C ASN A 367 14.67 -3.14 -16.03
N GLU A 368 14.72 -1.82 -16.25
CA GLU A 368 13.64 -0.87 -15.92
C GLU A 368 12.29 -1.21 -16.58
N LYS A 369 12.24 -2.07 -17.59
CA LYS A 369 10.97 -2.47 -18.18
C LYS A 369 10.12 -3.31 -17.24
N ASN A 370 10.73 -4.30 -16.57
CA ASN A 370 9.98 -5.35 -15.86
C ASN A 370 10.49 -5.60 -14.43
N GLN A 371 11.62 -5.02 -14.03
CA GLN A 371 12.25 -5.28 -12.76
C GLN A 371 12.27 -4.01 -11.91
N ARG A 372 11.99 -4.17 -10.62
CA ARG A 372 12.15 -3.12 -9.62
C ARG A 372 12.86 -3.69 -8.40
N LEU A 373 13.75 -2.88 -7.83
CA LEU A 373 14.45 -3.20 -6.60
C LEU A 373 14.41 -2.00 -5.67
N ALA A 374 14.32 -2.29 -4.38
CA ALA A 374 14.59 -1.33 -3.31
C ALA A 374 15.45 -2.00 -2.25
N TYR A 375 16.21 -1.19 -1.52
CA TYR A 375 16.92 -1.65 -0.35
C TYR A 375 16.53 -0.83 0.86
N ARG A 376 16.67 -1.42 2.04
CA ARG A 376 16.53 -0.72 3.32
C ARG A 376 17.46 -1.30 4.35
N GLN A 377 17.85 -0.49 5.33
CA GLN A 377 18.29 -1.02 6.60
C GLN A 377 17.07 -1.56 7.35
N ASP A 378 17.27 -2.61 8.15
CA ASP A 378 16.19 -3.15 8.97
C ASP A 378 15.52 -2.06 9.84
N GLY A 379 14.19 -2.04 9.87
CA GLY A 379 13.38 -1.01 10.53
C GLY A 379 13.34 0.37 9.86
N GLN A 380 13.92 0.56 8.67
CA GLN A 380 13.88 1.82 7.91
C GLN A 380 12.92 1.74 6.71
N GLN A 381 12.69 2.89 6.07
CA GLN A 381 11.92 2.99 4.83
C GLN A 381 12.70 2.48 3.61
N TRP A 382 11.98 2.06 2.57
CA TRP A 382 12.57 1.58 1.32
C TRP A 382 13.22 2.73 0.53
N THR A 383 14.43 2.47 0.03
CA THR A 383 15.11 3.31 -0.95
C THR A 383 15.15 2.58 -2.28
N ASP A 384 14.53 3.18 -3.30
CA ASP A 384 14.50 2.60 -4.65
C ASP A 384 15.94 2.53 -5.22
N MET A 385 16.26 1.39 -5.84
CA MET A 385 17.55 1.18 -6.50
C MET A 385 17.46 1.65 -7.93
N ALA A 386 18.39 2.52 -8.32
CA ALA A 386 18.58 2.81 -9.74
C ALA A 386 18.97 1.54 -10.51
N ALA A 387 18.48 1.45 -11.74
CA ALA A 387 18.79 0.37 -12.67
C ALA A 387 20.13 0.61 -13.40
N ASP A 388 20.82 1.70 -13.09
CA ASP A 388 22.13 1.97 -13.62
C ASP A 388 23.17 1.07 -12.94
N SER A 389 23.76 0.16 -13.73
CA SER A 389 24.80 -0.77 -13.24
C SER A 389 26.11 -0.09 -12.78
N THR A 390 26.13 1.25 -12.65
CA THR A 390 27.32 2.07 -12.50
C THR A 390 27.32 3.02 -11.29
N SER A 391 26.16 3.42 -10.73
CA SER A 391 26.13 4.49 -9.71
C SER A 391 24.94 4.43 -8.73
N GLY A 392 25.04 3.57 -7.71
CA GLY A 392 24.13 3.61 -6.56
C GLY A 392 24.39 4.78 -5.61
N HIS A 393 23.36 5.25 -4.92
CA HIS A 393 23.50 6.23 -3.83
C HIS A 393 24.43 5.71 -2.74
N SER A 394 25.39 6.55 -2.35
CA SER A 394 26.33 6.23 -1.27
C SER A 394 25.72 6.57 0.08
N PHE A 395 25.77 5.64 1.01
CA PHE A 395 25.34 5.83 2.39
C PHE A 395 26.43 5.38 3.36
N GLU A 396 26.43 5.96 4.56
CA GLU A 396 27.36 5.55 5.60
C GLU A 396 26.80 4.35 6.35
N VAL A 397 27.58 3.27 6.42
CA VAL A 397 27.28 2.11 7.27
C VAL A 397 27.79 2.45 8.67
N PRO A 398 26.91 2.64 9.68
CA PRO A 398 27.33 3.04 11.01
C PRO A 398 28.35 2.07 11.60
N CYS A 399 29.27 2.61 12.41
CA CYS A 399 30.16 1.77 13.21
C CYS A 399 29.31 1.03 14.26
N GLY A 400 29.26 -0.30 14.17
CA GLY A 400 28.75 -1.15 15.25
C GLY A 400 29.86 -1.54 16.20
N GLN A 401 29.62 -2.57 17.03
CA GLN A 401 30.73 -3.21 17.75
C GLN A 401 31.75 -3.78 16.74
N PRO A 402 33.05 -3.89 17.09
CA PRO A 402 34.05 -4.42 16.18
C PRO A 402 33.61 -5.77 15.59
N LYS A 403 33.62 -5.89 14.25
CA LYS A 403 33.23 -7.09 13.47
C LYS A 403 31.72 -7.38 13.36
N THR A 404 30.83 -6.49 13.79
CA THR A 404 29.40 -6.65 13.51
C THR A 404 29.08 -6.17 12.10
N LYS A 405 28.41 -7.00 11.30
CA LYS A 405 27.87 -6.58 10.01
C LYS A 405 26.51 -5.92 10.19
N GLN A 406 26.22 -4.92 9.37
CA GLN A 406 24.89 -4.34 9.27
C GLN A 406 24.06 -5.12 8.26
N THR A 407 22.80 -5.37 8.61
CA THR A 407 21.86 -6.09 7.76
C THR A 407 21.08 -5.10 6.90
N TYR A 408 21.10 -5.34 5.60
CA TYR A 408 20.28 -4.65 4.61
C TYR A 408 19.32 -5.66 3.97
N LEU A 409 18.06 -5.27 3.85
CA LEU A 409 17.06 -6.01 3.11
C LEU A 409 16.97 -5.46 1.70
N ILE A 410 16.83 -6.33 0.72
CA ILE A 410 16.64 -5.98 -0.69
C ILE A 410 15.33 -6.61 -1.15
N LEU A 411 14.38 -5.77 -1.51
CA LEU A 411 13.15 -6.18 -2.19
C LEU A 411 13.43 -6.29 -3.69
N PHE A 412 13.01 -7.38 -4.31
CA PHE A 412 13.10 -7.60 -5.75
C PHE A 412 11.79 -8.17 -6.27
N ILE A 413 11.20 -7.48 -7.25
CA ILE A 413 10.06 -7.98 -8.04
C ILE A 413 10.42 -8.01 -9.51
N SER A 414 9.75 -8.90 -10.26
CA SER A 414 9.78 -8.94 -11.72
C SER A 414 8.37 -9.16 -12.25
N THR A 415 8.01 -8.54 -13.36
CA THR A 415 6.76 -8.79 -14.11
C THR A 415 7.02 -9.39 -15.49
N ALA A 416 8.24 -9.88 -15.74
CA ALA A 416 8.57 -10.48 -17.02
C ALA A 416 7.78 -11.78 -17.26
N ASN A 417 7.38 -12.05 -18.50
CA ASN A 417 6.74 -13.32 -18.90
C ASN A 417 7.76 -14.47 -18.99
N VAL A 418 8.37 -14.82 -17.87
CA VAL A 418 9.37 -15.88 -17.72
C VAL A 418 9.06 -16.74 -16.50
N LYS A 419 9.67 -17.93 -16.40
CA LYS A 419 9.48 -18.80 -15.22
C LYS A 419 10.25 -18.31 -14.00
N SER A 420 11.42 -17.72 -14.22
CA SER A 420 12.29 -17.18 -13.19
C SER A 420 13.10 -16.06 -13.81
N ASP A 421 13.37 -15.02 -13.01
CA ASP A 421 14.12 -13.85 -13.43
C ASP A 421 15.26 -13.56 -12.47
N LYS A 422 16.31 -12.92 -12.98
CA LYS A 422 17.57 -12.73 -12.26
C LYS A 422 18.07 -11.30 -12.40
N VAL A 423 18.68 -10.81 -11.33
CA VAL A 423 19.34 -9.50 -11.31
C VAL A 423 20.66 -9.60 -10.56
N LYS A 424 21.69 -8.93 -11.07
CA LYS A 424 22.95 -8.78 -10.33
C LYS A 424 22.83 -7.59 -9.40
N VAL A 425 23.14 -7.81 -8.13
CA VAL A 425 23.30 -6.75 -7.13
C VAL A 425 24.78 -6.62 -6.83
N THR A 426 25.28 -5.39 -6.91
CA THR A 426 26.65 -5.06 -6.59
C THR A 426 26.68 -4.15 -5.39
N VAL A 427 27.54 -4.49 -4.42
CA VAL A 427 27.86 -3.66 -3.27
C VAL A 427 29.29 -3.18 -3.42
N LYS A 428 29.42 -1.86 -3.51
CA LYS A 428 30.71 -1.17 -3.48
C LYS A 428 30.90 -0.58 -2.09
N THR A 429 32.04 -0.83 -1.47
CA THR A 429 32.39 -0.28 -0.17
C THR A 429 33.71 0.48 -0.25
N SER A 430 33.81 1.56 0.51
CA SER A 430 35.07 2.23 0.76
C SER A 430 35.99 1.33 1.59
N LYS A 431 37.27 1.70 1.66
CA LYS A 431 38.17 1.12 2.68
C LYS A 431 37.52 1.24 4.07
N PRO A 432 37.61 0.20 4.92
CA PRO A 432 37.10 0.25 6.27
C PRO A 432 37.67 1.45 7.02
N ARG A 433 36.80 2.31 7.53
CA ARG A 433 37.18 3.27 8.56
C ARG A 433 37.56 2.43 9.77
N LYS A 434 38.59 2.85 10.51
CA LYS A 434 38.99 2.17 11.74
C LYS A 434 37.82 2.24 12.74
N CYS A 435 37.00 1.19 12.79
CA CYS A 435 35.97 1.00 13.81
C CYS A 435 36.72 0.80 15.14
N GLY A 436 36.82 1.86 15.94
CA GLY A 436 37.68 1.91 17.13
C GLY A 436 38.84 2.90 17.06
N ALA A 437 39.10 3.56 15.91
CA ALA A 437 39.95 4.74 15.87
C ALA A 437 39.15 5.98 15.47
N ARG A 438 38.81 6.75 16.51
CA ARG A 438 38.60 8.20 16.53
C ARG A 438 38.24 8.84 15.18
N SER A 439 36.98 8.70 14.78
CA SER A 439 36.34 9.68 13.92
C SER A 439 35.97 10.90 14.77
N GLY A 440 36.75 11.97 14.66
CA GLY A 440 36.49 13.24 15.30
C GLY A 440 37.75 14.11 15.32
N PHE A 441 37.97 14.91 14.27
CA PHE A 441 39.07 15.88 14.23
C PHE A 441 38.51 17.30 14.41
N ILE A 442 39.04 18.05 15.39
CA ILE A 442 39.02 19.52 15.43
C ILE A 442 40.45 20.03 15.16
N GLN A 443 40.59 21.03 14.29
CA GLN A 443 41.76 21.93 14.21
C GLN A 443 41.22 23.37 14.36
N TYR A 444 41.53 24.01 15.48
CA TYR A 444 41.18 25.41 15.77
C TYR A 444 41.67 26.36 14.65
N PRO A 445 40.92 27.42 14.30
CA PRO A 445 41.49 28.54 13.57
C PRO A 445 42.59 29.18 14.44
N PHE A 446 43.75 29.41 13.84
CA PHE A 446 44.90 29.94 14.55
C PHE A 446 44.68 31.41 14.91
N TYR A 447 44.63 31.72 16.21
CA TYR A 447 44.83 33.06 16.76
C TYR A 447 46.27 33.53 16.47
N ASN A 448 46.44 34.70 15.84
CA ASN A 448 47.75 35.35 15.68
C ASN A 448 47.90 36.46 16.73
N PRO A 449 48.78 36.29 17.74
CA PRO A 449 48.95 37.26 18.81
C PRO A 449 49.57 38.60 18.37
N LYS A 450 50.07 38.72 17.13
CA LYS A 450 50.59 39.99 16.58
C LYS A 450 49.55 40.84 15.85
N THR A 451 48.40 40.27 15.47
CA THR A 451 47.41 40.96 14.60
C THR A 451 45.97 40.92 15.10
N GLY A 452 45.68 40.25 16.22
CA GLY A 452 44.41 40.42 16.95
C GLY A 452 43.12 39.96 16.26
N GLY A 453 43.14 39.02 15.31
CA GLY A 453 41.92 38.49 14.69
C GLY A 453 42.09 37.28 13.76
N GLY A 454 41.03 36.50 13.59
CA GLY A 454 40.96 35.31 12.72
C GLY A 454 40.97 35.65 11.21
N TYR A 455 41.49 34.74 10.39
CA TYR A 455 41.71 34.96 8.94
C TYR A 455 40.80 34.06 8.09
N CYS A 456 40.05 34.64 7.16
CA CYS A 456 39.24 33.92 6.16
C CYS A 456 40.01 33.71 4.84
N PRO A 457 39.74 32.64 4.06
CA PRO A 457 40.35 32.41 2.75
C PRO A 457 40.19 33.59 1.78
N LYS A 458 41.14 33.74 0.84
CA LYS A 458 41.11 34.81 -0.18
C LYS A 458 39.81 34.68 -1.01
N GLY A 459 38.98 35.72 -1.02
CA GLY A 459 37.66 35.74 -1.68
C GLY A 459 36.45 35.55 -0.76
N SER A 460 36.66 35.35 0.55
CA SER A 460 35.56 35.26 1.53
C SER A 460 35.51 36.48 2.46
N HIS A 461 34.32 36.79 2.98
CA HIS A 461 34.09 37.92 3.89
C HIS A 461 34.00 37.43 5.34
N SER A 462 34.65 38.14 6.27
CA SER A 462 34.62 37.85 7.71
C SER A 462 33.54 38.69 8.41
N SER A 463 32.69 38.07 9.23
CA SER A 463 31.78 38.78 10.14
C SER A 463 32.37 38.92 11.54
N ARG A 464 32.11 40.05 12.21
CA ARG A 464 32.48 40.32 13.62
C ARG A 464 31.49 39.72 14.64
N LEU A 465 30.44 39.03 14.20
CA LEU A 465 29.40 38.48 15.07
C LEU A 465 29.76 37.07 15.54
N ALA A 466 29.87 36.90 16.87
CA ALA A 466 30.04 35.62 17.56
C ALA A 466 28.89 34.63 17.26
N ILE A 467 29.22 33.36 16.98
CA ILE A 467 28.26 32.24 16.84
C ILE A 467 28.14 31.53 18.19
N TRP A 468 26.91 31.20 18.60
CA TRP A 468 26.61 30.56 19.88
C TRP A 468 26.12 29.12 19.77
N CYS A 469 25.78 28.60 18.59
CA CYS A 469 25.42 27.19 18.43
C CYS A 469 25.88 26.59 17.09
N CYS A 470 26.04 25.27 17.08
CA CYS A 470 26.44 24.46 15.94
C CYS A 470 25.25 24.06 15.06
N PRO A 471 25.49 23.58 13.81
CA PRO A 471 24.43 23.19 12.87
C PRO A 471 23.45 22.13 13.41
N ASP A 472 23.87 21.36 14.41
CA ASP A 472 23.06 20.35 15.11
C ASP A 472 22.28 20.92 16.33
N GLY A 473 22.28 22.24 16.53
CA GLY A 473 21.60 22.91 17.64
C GLY A 473 22.39 22.95 18.95
N THR A 474 23.61 22.39 18.99
CA THR A 474 24.40 22.33 20.21
C THR A 474 25.03 23.70 20.54
N GLN A 475 24.82 24.18 21.77
CA GLN A 475 25.29 25.51 22.21
C GLN A 475 26.79 25.50 22.56
N LEU A 476 27.51 26.53 22.13
CA LEU A 476 28.94 26.76 22.38
C LEU A 476 29.13 27.53 23.69
N ASP A 477 30.25 27.27 24.37
CA ASP A 477 30.67 28.05 25.53
C ASP A 477 30.91 29.52 25.15
N GLU A 478 30.44 30.45 25.98
CA GLU A 478 30.49 31.90 25.76
C GLU A 478 31.94 32.41 25.55
N SER A 479 32.91 31.84 26.25
CA SER A 479 34.32 32.19 26.11
C SER A 479 34.93 31.76 24.76
N VAL A 480 34.31 30.78 24.10
CA VAL A 480 34.72 30.25 22.79
C VAL A 480 33.96 30.95 21.67
N ALA A 481 32.67 31.24 21.89
CA ALA A 481 31.80 31.95 20.95
C ALA A 481 32.36 33.33 20.56
N THR A 482 33.03 34.02 21.49
CA THR A 482 33.59 35.36 21.31
C THR A 482 34.86 35.44 20.46
N GLU A 483 35.53 34.31 20.18
CA GLU A 483 36.78 34.26 19.41
C GLU A 483 36.64 33.66 17.99
N ILE A 484 35.43 33.29 17.56
CA ILE A 484 35.19 32.65 16.26
C ILE A 484 34.68 33.66 15.22
N SER A 485 35.32 33.69 14.04
CA SER A 485 34.85 34.47 12.88
C SER A 485 34.11 33.59 11.87
N ILE A 486 33.00 34.09 11.33
CA ILE A 486 32.24 33.43 10.25
C ILE A 486 32.88 33.76 8.90
N CYS A 487 33.15 32.75 8.07
CA CYS A 487 33.59 32.92 6.68
C CYS A 487 32.52 32.38 5.71
N CYS A 488 32.03 33.22 4.80
CA CYS A 488 31.02 32.82 3.80
C CYS A 488 31.61 32.62 2.39
N PRO A 489 30.99 31.78 1.53
CA PRO A 489 31.41 31.62 0.14
C PRO A 489 31.18 32.88 -0.72
N THR A 490 31.96 32.96 -1.80
CA THR A 490 32.27 34.10 -2.68
C THR A 490 31.09 34.81 -3.38
N SER A 491 29.87 34.28 -3.32
CA SER A 491 28.71 34.83 -4.05
C SER A 491 27.91 35.88 -3.27
N LYS A 492 28.20 36.12 -1.98
CA LYS A 492 27.43 37.06 -1.14
C LYS A 492 28.33 38.08 -0.45
N LYS A 493 28.04 39.37 -0.69
CA LYS A 493 28.83 40.52 -0.17
C LYS A 493 28.60 40.81 1.32
N GLU A 494 27.55 40.29 1.95
CA GLU A 494 27.20 40.62 3.34
C GLU A 494 26.34 39.52 3.99
N CYS A 495 26.90 38.72 4.91
CA CYS A 495 26.19 37.60 5.56
C CYS A 495 25.44 37.98 6.84
N SER A 496 25.59 39.22 7.32
CA SER A 496 24.97 39.70 8.57
C SER A 496 23.44 39.80 8.49
N LYS A 497 22.87 39.89 7.29
CA LYS A 497 21.43 40.08 7.04
C LYS A 497 20.61 38.79 7.04
N GLU A 498 21.25 37.62 7.02
CA GLU A 498 20.58 36.31 7.10
C GLU A 498 20.62 35.72 8.52
N ILE A 499 21.15 36.46 9.50
CA ILE A 499 21.11 36.09 10.91
C ILE A 499 19.74 36.52 11.46
N VAL A 500 18.89 35.54 11.79
CA VAL A 500 17.59 35.78 12.42
C VAL A 500 17.82 36.50 13.76
N PRO A 501 17.26 37.70 13.98
CA PRO A 501 17.46 38.43 15.21
C PRO A 501 16.57 37.82 16.30
N ASN A 502 17.14 36.96 17.14
CA ASN A 502 16.80 36.70 18.54
C ASN A 502 17.80 35.70 19.14
N HIS A 503 17.83 35.59 20.48
CA HIS A 503 18.95 35.18 21.36
C HIS A 503 19.65 33.80 21.15
N LEU A 504 19.49 33.13 20.01
CA LEU A 504 20.24 31.91 19.68
C LEU A 504 20.83 32.04 18.27
N ARG A 505 22.07 32.54 18.21
CA ARG A 505 22.86 32.70 16.98
C ARG A 505 23.40 31.35 16.52
N CYS A 506 22.57 30.55 15.87
CA CYS A 506 22.95 29.26 15.28
C CYS A 506 23.47 29.43 13.84
N ALA A 507 24.49 28.67 13.45
CA ALA A 507 24.79 28.49 12.02
C ALA A 507 23.62 27.75 11.36
N ASN A 508 23.29 28.10 10.11
CA ASN A 508 22.26 27.37 9.35
C ASN A 508 22.65 25.88 9.25
N PRO A 509 21.72 24.94 9.52
CA PRO A 509 21.99 23.50 9.54
C PRO A 509 22.60 22.94 8.24
N ASP A 510 22.38 23.61 7.11
CA ASP A 510 22.91 23.21 5.80
C ASP A 510 24.35 23.68 5.56
N TRP A 511 24.95 24.44 6.49
CA TRP A 511 26.29 25.00 6.32
C TRP A 511 27.39 24.02 6.72
N ARG A 512 28.41 23.88 5.86
CA ARG A 512 29.65 23.17 6.16
C ARG A 512 30.74 24.18 6.56
N LEU A 513 31.26 24.07 7.78
CA LEU A 513 32.29 24.97 8.31
C LEU A 513 33.69 24.47 7.92
N PHE A 514 34.53 25.33 7.35
CA PHE A 514 35.89 25.00 6.90
C PHE A 514 36.96 25.88 7.59
N ASN A 515 38.15 25.33 7.84
CA ASN A 515 39.30 26.09 8.36
C ASN A 515 40.22 26.64 7.25
N LYS A 516 41.24 27.43 7.62
CA LYS A 516 42.22 28.07 6.70
C LYS A 516 43.05 27.10 5.84
N ASN A 517 42.99 25.81 6.13
CA ASN A 517 43.63 24.75 5.34
C ASN A 517 42.59 23.94 4.54
N ASN A 518 41.37 24.47 4.35
CA ASN A 518 40.26 23.88 3.61
C ASN A 518 39.71 22.56 4.22
N ARG A 519 39.69 22.44 5.55
CA ARG A 519 39.21 21.24 6.27
C ARG A 519 37.94 21.51 7.09
N GLN A 520 36.98 20.58 7.06
CA GLN A 520 35.69 20.67 7.74
C GLN A 520 35.83 20.60 9.29
N ILE A 521 34.99 21.33 10.05
CA ILE A 521 35.05 21.49 11.53
C ILE A 521 33.77 20.92 12.21
N ALA A 522 33.87 20.41 13.46
CA ALA A 522 32.77 19.90 14.30
C ALA A 522 32.82 20.44 15.77
N CYS A 523 31.74 20.24 16.56
CA CYS A 523 31.48 20.87 17.87
C CYS A 523 31.37 19.91 19.09
N CYS A 524 31.52 20.43 20.33
CA CYS A 524 31.33 19.71 21.61
C CYS A 524 30.13 20.29 22.42
N PRO A 525 29.44 19.48 23.25
CA PRO A 525 28.40 19.96 24.18
C PRO A 525 28.94 20.84 25.33
N ILE A 526 28.09 21.70 25.89
CA ILE A 526 28.38 22.50 27.09
C ILE A 526 28.85 21.61 28.24
N GLY A 527 29.92 22.02 28.93
CA GLY A 527 30.49 21.31 30.08
C GLY A 527 31.47 20.18 29.72
N TYR A 528 31.67 19.91 28.43
CA TYR A 528 32.63 18.92 27.96
C TYR A 528 33.78 19.59 27.19
N TYR A 529 35.00 19.20 27.54
CA TYR A 529 36.21 19.85 27.07
C TYR A 529 37.14 18.86 26.36
N PRO A 530 37.89 19.33 25.35
CA PRO A 530 38.70 18.43 24.53
C PRO A 530 39.92 17.92 25.27
N THR A 531 40.17 16.60 25.21
CA THR A 531 41.44 15.98 25.62
C THR A 531 42.54 16.17 24.57
N SER A 532 43.81 15.90 24.91
CA SER A 532 44.94 15.84 23.94
C SER A 532 44.71 14.83 22.80
N LEU A 533 43.74 13.95 23.03
CA LEU A 533 43.32 12.83 22.22
C LEU A 533 42.01 13.13 21.44
N ARG A 534 41.48 14.35 21.55
CA ARG A 534 40.33 14.92 20.83
C ARG A 534 38.98 14.24 21.12
N TYR A 535 38.68 14.10 22.41
CA TYR A 535 37.36 13.72 22.94
C TYR A 535 36.81 14.84 23.82
N CYS A 536 35.50 15.09 23.79
CA CYS A 536 34.87 15.96 24.78
C CYS A 536 34.72 15.16 26.09
N VAL A 537 35.37 15.59 27.16
CA VAL A 537 35.32 14.96 28.49
C VAL A 537 35.06 16.02 29.55
N THR A 538 34.45 15.62 30.66
CA THR A 538 34.25 16.51 31.81
C THR A 538 35.48 16.58 32.72
N ASP A 539 36.36 15.57 32.69
CA ASP A 539 37.53 15.47 33.58
C ASP A 539 38.68 16.41 33.19
N VAL A 540 38.97 17.37 34.08
CA VAL A 540 40.06 18.35 33.97
C VAL A 540 41.42 17.71 33.79
N ALA A 541 41.70 16.59 34.45
CA ALA A 541 43.00 15.92 34.35
C ALA A 541 43.28 15.46 32.91
N ALA A 542 42.24 15.05 32.19
CA ALA A 542 42.30 14.56 30.82
C ALA A 542 42.29 15.66 29.74
N TRP A 543 41.99 16.93 30.09
CA TRP A 543 41.95 18.02 29.10
C TRP A 543 43.28 18.18 28.35
N ASP A 544 43.19 18.63 27.09
CA ASP A 544 44.35 18.96 26.28
C ASP A 544 45.20 20.01 27.01
N LYS A 545 46.51 19.76 27.15
CA LYS A 545 47.43 20.72 27.79
C LYS A 545 47.38 22.11 27.15
N ARG A 546 47.09 22.21 25.85
CA ARG A 546 46.92 23.49 25.13
C ARG A 546 45.63 24.21 25.54
N TYR A 547 44.56 23.46 25.78
CA TYR A 547 43.31 23.99 26.33
C TYR A 547 43.51 24.47 27.78
N LYS A 548 44.20 23.66 28.61
CA LYS A 548 44.59 24.07 29.97
C LYS A 548 45.43 25.36 29.95
N GLN A 549 46.38 25.48 29.04
CA GLN A 549 47.22 26.69 28.90
C GLN A 549 46.42 27.93 28.48
N MET A 550 45.38 27.76 27.67
CA MET A 550 44.46 28.83 27.27
C MET A 550 43.62 29.34 28.46
N ILE A 551 43.01 28.42 29.23
CA ILE A 551 42.26 28.77 30.46
C ILE A 551 43.18 29.42 31.51
N ILE A 552 44.39 28.88 31.72
CA ILE A 552 45.37 29.45 32.65
C ILE A 552 45.78 30.87 32.22
N ARG A 553 45.88 31.15 30.92
CA ARG A 553 46.14 32.50 30.39
C ARG A 553 44.94 33.43 30.59
N PHE A 554 43.72 32.95 30.45
CA PHE A 554 42.49 33.71 30.74
C PHE A 554 42.37 34.07 32.22
N HIS A 555 42.64 33.14 33.13
CA HIS A 555 42.64 33.42 34.58
C HIS A 555 43.77 34.37 34.99
N LYS A 556 44.92 34.36 34.30
CA LYS A 556 46.00 35.34 34.52
C LYS A 556 45.68 36.71 33.91
N ALA A 557 44.99 36.77 32.78
CA ALA A 557 44.55 38.02 32.16
C ALA A 557 43.42 38.68 32.96
N GLY A 558 42.45 37.91 33.49
CA GLY A 558 41.41 38.44 34.37
C GLY A 558 41.94 39.01 35.69
N ARG A 559 42.96 38.39 36.30
CA ARG A 559 43.63 38.95 37.50
C ARG A 559 44.55 40.14 37.21
N ALA A 560 44.92 40.36 35.95
CA ALA A 560 45.68 41.55 35.53
C ALA A 560 44.77 42.76 35.23
N VAL A 561 43.45 42.54 35.16
CA VAL A 561 42.43 43.60 34.98
C VAL A 561 41.86 44.08 36.33
N GLU A 562 42.16 43.39 37.43
CA GLU A 562 41.85 43.80 38.82
C GLU A 562 43.08 44.34 39.59
N ARG A 563 44.07 44.92 38.91
CA ARG A 563 45.13 45.73 39.53
C ARG A 563 45.34 47.05 38.82
#